data_AF-A0A821FSZ6-F1
#
_entry.id   AF-A0A821FSZ6-F1
#
_cell.length_a   1.000
_cell.length_b   1.000
_cell.length_c   1.000
_cell.angle_alpha   90.00
_cell.angle_beta   90.00
_cell.angle_gamma   90.00
#
_symmetry.space_group_name_H-M   'P 1'
#
loop_
_entity.id
_entity.type
_entity.pdbx_description
1 polymer ?
#
loop_
_entity_poly.entity_id
_entity_poly.type
_entity_poly.pdbx_seq_one_letter_code
_entity_poly.pdbx_strand_id
1 'polypeptide(L)'
;MVPRKQGLIVFISSPGGLRYLFNVAYGVGKAACDRMATDTACELKKHNVASISLWPGGVGTDTIQASEYNAGFLKMLKKFDKPETAQYAGRIIAHLAQNPSLMQYSGKIVTTADYGATYSIPDIDGEYPTNIRSFSFLVKQVPALSWLSGWIPGFLKVPYWLWHQASNKF
;
A
#
# COMPACT_ATOMS: atom_id res chain seq x y z
N MET A 1 -2.91 23.34 9.24
CA MET A 1 -3.19 22.05 9.91
C MET A 1 -2.93 22.17 11.41
N VAL A 2 -1.71 22.46 11.85
CA VAL A 2 -1.35 22.53 13.29
C VAL A 2 -2.21 23.50 14.13
N PRO A 3 -2.41 24.78 13.75
CA PRO A 3 -3.29 25.67 14.53
C PRO A 3 -4.76 25.22 14.55
N ARG A 4 -5.20 24.52 13.49
CA ARG A 4 -6.56 23.98 13.37
C ARG A 4 -6.75 22.65 14.12
N LYS A 5 -5.67 22.08 14.68
CA LYS A 5 -5.65 20.77 15.35
C LYS A 5 -6.32 19.66 14.52
N GLN A 6 -6.16 19.71 13.20
CA GLN A 6 -6.72 18.75 12.26
C GLN A 6 -5.91 18.75 10.96
N GLY A 7 -5.65 17.57 10.41
CA GLY A 7 -5.07 17.42 9.09
C GLY A 7 -4.55 16.00 8.83
N LEU A 8 -4.28 15.72 7.55
CA LEU A 8 -3.70 14.49 7.05
C LEU A 8 -2.49 14.80 6.15
N ILE A 9 -1.36 14.16 6.42
CA ILE A 9 -0.18 14.11 5.54
C ILE A 9 -0.07 12.67 5.02
N VAL A 10 0.10 12.50 3.71
CA VAL A 10 0.18 11.19 3.07
C VAL A 10 1.51 11.06 2.32
N PHE A 11 2.32 10.08 2.70
CA PHE A 11 3.51 9.69 1.95
C PHE A 11 3.16 8.49 1.06
N ILE A 12 3.37 8.60 -0.25
CA ILE A 12 3.13 7.49 -1.19
C ILE A 12 4.33 6.55 -1.19
N SER A 13 4.16 5.37 -0.60
CA SER A 13 5.19 4.35 -0.50
C SER A 13 4.78 3.04 -1.19
N SER A 14 5.51 1.95 -0.97
CA SER A 14 5.25 0.64 -1.53
C SER A 14 5.99 -0.45 -0.75
N PRO A 15 5.75 -1.75 -1.04
CA PRO A 15 6.53 -2.85 -0.47
C PRO A 15 8.05 -2.77 -0.72
N GLY A 16 8.52 -1.89 -1.61
CA GLY A 16 9.94 -1.59 -1.80
C GLY A 16 10.63 -1.01 -0.57
N GLY A 17 9.90 -0.41 0.38
CA GLY A 17 10.49 0.02 1.65
C GLY A 17 10.96 -1.15 2.51
N LEU A 18 10.26 -2.28 2.43
CA LEU A 18 10.55 -3.48 3.20
C LEU A 18 11.56 -4.41 2.53
N ARG A 19 11.58 -4.49 1.20
CA ARG A 19 12.46 -5.42 0.48
C ARG A 19 12.99 -4.83 -0.82
N TYR A 20 14.03 -5.44 -1.38
CA TYR A 20 14.51 -5.06 -2.71
C TYR A 20 13.39 -5.15 -3.74
N LEU A 21 13.15 -4.04 -4.44
CA LEU A 21 12.18 -3.91 -5.52
C LEU A 21 12.73 -2.92 -6.54
N PHE A 22 12.83 -3.35 -7.80
CA PHE A 22 13.35 -2.61 -8.96
C PHE A 22 14.84 -2.25 -8.91
N ASN A 23 15.26 -1.39 -7.99
CA ASN A 23 16.65 -0.98 -7.83
C ASN A 23 16.91 -0.40 -6.43
N VAL A 24 18.17 -0.10 -6.14
CA VAL A 24 18.60 0.43 -4.83
C VAL A 24 17.91 1.76 -4.50
N ALA A 25 17.93 2.71 -5.43
CA ALA A 25 17.37 4.04 -5.21
C ALA A 25 15.85 3.99 -4.91
N TYR A 26 15.12 3.14 -5.62
CA TYR A 26 13.70 2.92 -5.39
C TYR A 26 13.44 2.36 -3.99
N GLY A 27 14.14 1.29 -3.61
CA GLY A 27 13.97 0.67 -2.29
C GLY A 27 14.31 1.64 -1.14
N VAL A 28 15.45 2.34 -1.24
CA VAL A 28 15.87 3.35 -0.26
C VAL A 28 14.86 4.48 -0.17
N GLY A 29 14.39 5.00 -1.31
CA GLY A 29 13.40 6.07 -1.35
C GLY A 29 12.09 5.67 -0.69
N LYS A 30 11.59 4.45 -0.96
CA LYS A 30 10.37 3.94 -0.34
C LYS A 30 10.52 3.67 1.16
N ALA A 31 11.68 3.15 1.59
CA ALA A 31 11.98 3.00 3.01
C ALA A 31 12.02 4.36 3.73
N ALA A 32 12.61 5.38 3.09
CA ALA A 32 12.62 6.74 3.62
C ALA A 32 11.20 7.33 3.72
N CYS A 33 10.33 7.12 2.73
CA CYS A 33 8.93 7.53 2.81
C CYS A 33 8.18 6.89 3.99
N ASP A 34 8.36 5.59 4.22
CA ASP A 34 7.74 4.90 5.37
C ASP A 34 8.24 5.47 6.72
N ARG A 35 9.54 5.73 6.82
CA ARG A 35 10.14 6.34 8.01
C ARG A 35 9.66 7.77 8.22
N MET A 36 9.64 8.60 7.18
CA MET A 36 9.14 9.97 7.25
C MET A 36 7.69 10.01 7.73
N ALA A 37 6.83 9.12 7.24
CA ALA A 37 5.45 9.05 7.69
C ALA A 37 5.33 8.77 9.19
N THR A 38 6.15 7.83 9.68
CA THR A 38 6.17 7.39 11.08
C THR A 38 6.70 8.49 12.01
N ASP A 39 7.83 9.10 11.65
CA ASP A 39 8.47 10.10 12.50
C ASP A 39 7.69 11.42 12.50
N THR A 40 7.17 11.84 11.34
CA THR A 40 6.24 12.97 11.24
C THR A 40 5.00 12.75 12.10
N ALA A 41 4.46 11.53 12.15
CA ALA A 41 3.32 11.21 13.02
C ALA A 41 3.68 11.35 14.50
N CYS A 42 4.89 10.95 14.90
CA CYS A 42 5.37 11.12 16.27
C CYS A 42 5.40 12.59 16.68
N GLU A 43 6.00 13.46 15.86
CA GLU A 43 6.10 14.90 16.14
C GLU A 43 4.74 15.60 16.13
N LEU A 44 3.85 15.21 15.20
CA LEU A 44 2.56 15.85 15.00
C LEU A 44 1.42 15.29 15.87
N LYS A 45 1.65 14.20 16.62
CA LYS A 45 0.65 13.58 17.50
C LYS A 45 0.03 14.58 18.48
N LYS A 46 0.84 15.43 19.12
CA LYS A 46 0.39 16.50 20.05
C LYS A 46 -0.44 17.61 19.39
N HIS A 47 -0.43 17.65 18.06
CA HIS A 47 -1.17 18.62 17.24
C HIS A 47 -2.41 18.03 16.59
N ASN A 48 -2.76 16.76 16.85
CA ASN A 48 -3.89 16.08 16.21
C ASN A 48 -3.84 16.18 14.67
N VAL A 49 -2.64 16.02 14.11
CA VAL A 49 -2.42 15.92 12.68
C VAL A 49 -1.89 14.52 12.39
N ALA A 50 -2.59 13.79 11.53
CA ALA A 50 -2.21 12.44 11.14
C ALA A 50 -1.17 12.47 10.03
N SER A 51 -0.23 11.53 10.08
CA SER A 51 0.73 11.29 9.01
C SER A 51 0.76 9.80 8.73
N ILE A 52 0.57 9.39 7.47
CA ILE A 52 0.46 7.98 7.08
C ILE A 52 1.39 7.65 5.92
N SER A 53 1.81 6.39 5.84
CA SER A 53 2.41 5.84 4.64
C SER A 53 1.33 5.07 3.86
N LEU A 54 0.89 5.61 2.72
CA LEU A 54 -0.08 4.95 1.87
C LEU A 54 0.64 4.08 0.85
N TRP A 55 0.23 2.82 0.75
CA TRP A 55 0.73 1.86 -0.23
C TRP A 55 -0.39 1.53 -1.22
N PRO A 56 -0.41 2.21 -2.38
CA PRO A 56 -1.16 1.73 -3.54
C PRO A 56 -0.63 0.38 -4.02
N GLY A 57 -1.50 -0.43 -4.58
CA GLY A 57 -1.13 -1.66 -5.28
C GLY A 57 -0.38 -1.39 -6.59
N GLY A 58 -0.39 -2.36 -7.49
CA GLY A 58 0.13 -2.15 -8.84
C GLY A 58 -0.73 -1.13 -9.58
N VAL A 59 -0.33 0.15 -9.61
CA VAL A 59 -1.09 1.20 -10.30
C VAL A 59 -0.71 1.23 -11.77
N GLY A 60 -1.69 1.09 -12.66
CA GLY A 60 -1.51 1.33 -14.09
C GLY A 60 -1.56 2.83 -14.37
N THR A 61 -0.41 3.51 -14.44
CA THR A 61 -0.35 4.91 -14.88
C THR A 61 0.09 5.00 -16.34
N ASP A 62 -0.40 6.02 -17.05
CA ASP A 62 -0.05 6.29 -18.45
C ASP A 62 1.48 6.44 -18.62
N THR A 63 2.15 7.01 -17.62
CA THR A 63 3.61 7.18 -17.58
C THR A 63 4.36 5.84 -17.57
N ILE A 64 3.79 4.80 -16.96
CA ILE A 64 4.41 3.48 -16.84
C ILE A 64 4.22 2.69 -18.13
N GLN A 65 3.08 2.86 -18.81
CA GLN A 65 2.83 2.24 -20.12
C GLN A 65 3.68 2.87 -21.22
N ALA A 66 4.01 4.17 -21.11
CA ALA A 66 4.79 4.90 -22.12
C ALA A 66 6.32 4.71 -22.03
N SER A 67 6.84 4.10 -20.96
CA SER A 67 8.28 3.98 -20.73
C SER A 67 8.78 2.54 -20.92
N GLU A 68 9.59 2.30 -21.97
CA GLU A 68 10.28 1.02 -22.21
C GLU A 68 11.24 0.63 -21.05
N TYR A 69 11.71 1.61 -20.28
CA TYR A 69 12.64 1.45 -19.15
C TYR A 69 12.04 0.77 -17.91
N ASN A 70 10.72 0.51 -17.89
CA ASN A 70 10.01 0.00 -16.72
C ASN A 70 9.67 -1.50 -16.81
N ALA A 71 10.48 -2.30 -17.50
CA ALA A 71 10.28 -3.75 -17.63
C ALA A 71 10.07 -4.47 -16.28
N GLY A 72 10.80 -4.06 -15.23
CA GLY A 72 10.61 -4.58 -13.87
C GLY A 72 9.23 -4.26 -13.29
N PHE A 73 8.75 -3.03 -13.50
CA PHE A 73 7.42 -2.59 -13.06
C PHE A 73 6.31 -3.27 -13.86
N LEU A 74 6.45 -3.40 -15.18
CA LEU A 74 5.52 -4.14 -16.04
C LEU A 74 5.43 -5.62 -15.63
N LYS A 75 6.55 -6.26 -15.30
CA LYS A 75 6.56 -7.62 -14.75
C LYS A 75 5.88 -7.70 -13.38
N MET A 76 5.99 -6.65 -12.57
CA MET A 76 5.28 -6.55 -11.29
C MET A 76 3.78 -6.37 -11.51
N LEU A 77 3.34 -5.48 -12.40
CA LEU A 77 1.93 -5.29 -12.76
C LEU A 77 1.27 -6.58 -13.26
N LYS A 78 1.96 -7.36 -14.09
CA LYS A 78 1.47 -8.66 -14.58
C LYS A 78 1.19 -9.69 -13.47
N LYS A 79 1.70 -9.48 -12.26
CA LYS A 79 1.41 -10.35 -11.10
C LYS A 79 0.08 -10.00 -10.43
N PHE A 80 -0.46 -8.81 -10.70
CA PHE A 80 -1.77 -8.40 -10.24
C PHE A 80 -2.76 -8.78 -11.33
N ASP A 81 -3.77 -9.57 -10.97
CA ASP A 81 -4.87 -9.88 -11.89
C ASP A 81 -5.62 -8.61 -12.27
N LYS A 82 -5.67 -7.65 -11.33
CA LYS A 82 -6.25 -6.34 -11.51
C LYS A 82 -5.38 -5.24 -10.91
N PRO A 83 -4.72 -4.41 -11.73
CA PRO A 83 -4.02 -3.23 -11.24
C PRO A 83 -5.02 -2.18 -10.73
N GLU A 84 -4.59 -1.39 -9.75
CA GLU A 84 -5.36 -0.27 -9.22
C GLU A 84 -5.37 0.90 -10.20
N THR A 85 -6.47 1.65 -10.23
CA THR A 85 -6.48 2.94 -10.93
C THR A 85 -5.83 4.03 -10.07
N ALA A 86 -5.23 5.03 -10.71
CA ALA A 86 -4.72 6.19 -9.99
C ALA A 86 -5.82 6.94 -9.22
N GLN A 87 -7.05 6.91 -9.75
CA GLN A 87 -8.23 7.50 -9.11
C GLN A 87 -8.59 6.78 -7.82
N TYR A 88 -8.36 5.48 -7.71
CA TYR A 88 -8.61 4.72 -6.49
C TYR A 88 -7.82 5.26 -5.30
N ALA A 89 -6.52 5.50 -5.47
CA ALA A 89 -5.70 6.09 -4.43
C ALA A 89 -6.25 7.44 -3.97
N GLY A 90 -6.73 8.28 -4.90
CA GLY A 90 -7.41 9.54 -4.60
C GLY A 90 -8.69 9.36 -3.77
N ARG A 91 -9.54 8.37 -4.12
CA ARG A 91 -10.75 8.03 -3.36
C ARG A 91 -10.43 7.59 -1.94
N ILE A 92 -9.42 6.75 -1.77
CA ILE A 92 -8.96 6.28 -0.45
C ILE A 92 -8.46 7.47 0.39
N ILE A 93 -7.65 8.37 -0.18
CA ILE A 93 -7.16 9.57 0.53
C ILE A 93 -8.33 10.50 0.90
N ALA A 94 -9.29 10.71 0.00
CA ALA A 94 -10.46 11.54 0.27
C ALA A 94 -11.32 10.98 1.40
N HIS A 95 -11.49 9.66 1.47
CA HIS A 95 -12.20 9.00 2.56
C HIS A 95 -11.40 9.04 3.87
N LEU A 96 -10.08 8.83 3.83
CA LEU A 96 -9.19 8.97 4.99
C LEU A 96 -9.27 10.37 5.60
N ALA A 97 -9.25 11.42 4.77
CA ALA A 97 -9.32 12.81 5.22
C ALA A 97 -10.63 13.15 5.97
N GLN A 98 -11.70 12.39 5.72
CA GLN A 98 -13.01 12.54 6.35
C GLN A 98 -13.24 11.55 7.50
N ASN A 99 -12.32 10.60 7.73
CA ASN A 99 -12.50 9.55 8.71
C ASN A 99 -12.41 10.10 10.15
N PRO A 100 -13.47 9.97 10.99
CA PRO A 100 -13.44 10.48 12.36
C PRO A 100 -12.36 9.83 13.23
N SER A 101 -11.97 8.60 12.91
CA SER A 101 -10.93 7.83 13.60
C SER A 101 -9.56 7.94 12.91
N LEU A 102 -9.32 8.98 12.10
CA LEU A 102 -8.10 9.13 11.29
C LEU A 102 -6.80 8.91 12.09
N MET A 103 -6.73 9.42 13.32
CA MET A 103 -5.52 9.31 14.15
C MET A 103 -5.13 7.86 14.48
N GLN A 104 -6.03 6.89 14.37
CA GLN A 104 -5.69 5.47 14.55
C GLN A 104 -4.76 4.94 13.46
N TYR A 105 -4.71 5.62 12.30
CA TYR A 105 -3.83 5.30 11.19
C TYR A 105 -2.51 6.07 11.22
N SER A 106 -2.41 7.10 12.08
CA SER A 106 -1.21 7.94 12.16
C SER A 106 0.02 7.10 12.56
N GLY A 107 1.10 7.26 11.79
CA GLY A 107 2.36 6.54 11.92
C GLY A 107 2.33 5.10 11.38
N LYS A 108 1.28 4.71 10.65
CA LYS A 108 1.13 3.35 10.12
C LYS A 108 1.22 3.32 8.59
N ILE A 109 1.58 2.14 8.10
CA ILE A 109 1.38 1.77 6.70
C ILE A 109 -0.09 1.41 6.51
N VAL A 110 -0.73 2.04 5.52
CA VAL A 110 -2.10 1.78 5.10
C VAL A 110 -2.06 1.33 3.65
N THR A 111 -2.53 0.12 3.35
CA THR A 111 -2.67 -0.31 1.95
C THR A 111 -4.06 0.12 1.45
N THR A 112 -4.12 0.57 0.20
CA THR A 112 -5.38 0.94 -0.46
C THR A 112 -6.36 -0.24 -0.49
N ALA A 113 -5.87 -1.45 -0.83
CA ALA A 113 -6.67 -2.67 -0.85
C ALA A 113 -7.28 -3.05 0.51
N ASP A 114 -6.54 -2.90 1.62
CA ASP A 114 -7.10 -3.20 2.94
C ASP A 114 -8.07 -2.14 3.42
N TYR A 115 -7.71 -0.87 3.23
CA TYR A 115 -8.56 0.23 3.65
C TYR A 115 -9.87 0.22 2.88
N GLY A 116 -9.81 0.07 1.55
CA GLY A 116 -10.99 0.00 0.71
C GLY A 116 -11.89 -1.18 1.04
N ALA A 117 -11.32 -2.38 1.23
CA ALA A 117 -12.11 -3.54 1.66
C ALA A 117 -12.77 -3.34 3.04
N THR A 118 -12.10 -2.66 3.97
CA THR A 118 -12.62 -2.40 5.34
C THR A 118 -13.79 -1.41 5.33
N TYR A 119 -13.74 -0.39 4.47
CA TYR A 119 -14.76 0.65 4.38
C TYR A 119 -15.70 0.49 3.18
N SER A 120 -15.68 -0.67 2.53
CA SER A 120 -16.47 -0.98 1.33
C SER A 120 -16.35 0.07 0.22
N ILE A 121 -15.11 0.52 -0.05
CA ILE A 121 -14.78 1.49 -1.09
C ILE A 121 -14.19 0.73 -2.28
N PRO A 122 -14.97 0.49 -3.35
CA PRO A 122 -14.47 -0.14 -4.56
C PRO A 122 -13.65 0.86 -5.40
N ASP A 123 -12.85 0.31 -6.33
CA ASP A 123 -12.27 1.06 -7.43
C ASP A 123 -13.37 1.58 -8.37
N ILE A 124 -13.00 2.38 -9.36
CA ILE A 124 -13.90 3.08 -10.27
C ILE A 124 -14.80 2.15 -11.08
N ASP A 125 -14.37 0.90 -11.26
CA ASP A 125 -15.09 -0.14 -11.97
C ASP A 125 -15.95 -1.03 -11.06
N GLY A 126 -16.05 -0.68 -9.77
CA GLY A 126 -16.89 -1.38 -8.82
C GLY A 126 -16.25 -2.58 -8.15
N GLU A 127 -15.02 -2.96 -8.52
CA GLU A 127 -14.32 -4.09 -7.90
C GLU A 127 -13.28 -3.64 -6.87
N TYR A 128 -12.72 -4.62 -6.14
CA TYR A 128 -11.64 -4.39 -5.19
C TYR A 128 -10.30 -4.82 -5.78
N PRO A 129 -9.23 -4.03 -5.58
CA PRO A 129 -7.92 -4.43 -6.07
C PRO A 129 -7.35 -5.62 -5.31
N THR A 130 -6.38 -6.27 -5.95
CA THR A 130 -5.72 -7.44 -5.37
C THR A 130 -4.99 -7.06 -4.08
N ASN A 131 -5.29 -7.80 -3.00
CA ASN A 131 -4.66 -7.59 -1.72
C ASN A 131 -3.32 -8.32 -1.63
N ILE A 132 -2.22 -7.55 -1.55
CA ILE A 132 -0.85 -8.09 -1.50
C ILE A 132 -0.55 -8.91 -0.24
N ARG A 133 -1.36 -8.80 0.82
CA ARG A 133 -1.21 -9.59 2.06
C ARG A 133 -2.07 -10.85 2.05
N SER A 134 -2.95 -11.05 1.06
CA SER A 134 -3.79 -12.24 1.02
C SER A 134 -2.95 -13.50 0.79
N PHE A 135 -3.26 -14.58 1.52
CA PHE A 135 -2.54 -15.84 1.36
C PHE A 135 -2.65 -16.40 -0.07
N SER A 136 -3.83 -16.28 -0.69
CA SER A 136 -4.04 -16.69 -2.08
C SER A 136 -3.07 -15.98 -3.03
N PHE A 137 -2.92 -14.65 -2.90
CA PHE A 137 -1.95 -13.89 -3.69
C PHE A 137 -0.51 -14.34 -3.45
N LEU A 138 -0.11 -14.56 -2.19
CA LEU A 138 1.25 -14.96 -1.84
C LEU A 138 1.61 -16.33 -2.37
N VAL A 139 0.69 -17.30 -2.22
CA VAL A 139 0.89 -18.67 -2.72
C VAL A 139 0.96 -18.68 -4.25
N LYS A 140 0.19 -17.83 -4.94
CA LYS A 140 0.29 -17.64 -6.39
C LYS A 140 1.67 -17.17 -6.86
N GLN A 141 2.44 -16.48 -5.99
CA GLN A 141 3.81 -16.04 -6.32
C GLN A 141 4.86 -17.16 -6.20
N VAL A 142 4.53 -18.31 -5.61
CA VAL A 142 5.43 -19.46 -5.43
C VAL A 142 5.12 -20.49 -6.51
N PRO A 143 5.98 -20.69 -7.53
CA PRO A 143 5.65 -21.54 -8.68
C PRO A 143 5.22 -22.96 -8.28
N ALA A 144 5.92 -23.57 -7.32
CA ALA A 144 5.65 -24.92 -6.83
C ALA A 144 4.28 -25.09 -6.11
N LEU A 145 3.72 -24.00 -5.59
CA LEU A 145 2.48 -24.00 -4.81
C LEU A 145 1.35 -23.22 -5.48
N SER A 146 1.59 -22.66 -6.67
CA SER A 146 0.65 -21.76 -7.36
C SER A 146 -0.74 -22.39 -7.58
N TRP A 147 -0.81 -23.70 -7.81
CA TRP A 147 -2.06 -24.47 -7.95
C TRP A 147 -2.95 -24.45 -6.69
N LEU A 148 -2.37 -24.27 -5.50
CA LEU A 148 -3.13 -24.15 -4.24
C LEU A 148 -3.84 -22.81 -4.10
N SER A 149 -3.44 -21.79 -4.84
CA SER A 149 -4.00 -20.43 -4.68
C SER A 149 -5.52 -20.37 -4.90
N GLY A 150 -6.07 -21.21 -5.79
CA GLY A 150 -7.51 -21.32 -6.03
C GLY A 150 -8.30 -21.97 -4.89
N TRP A 151 -7.62 -22.68 -3.98
CA TRP A 151 -8.22 -23.35 -2.83
C TRP A 151 -8.14 -22.52 -1.54
N ILE A 152 -7.35 -21.45 -1.55
CA ILE A 152 -7.13 -20.60 -0.38
C ILE A 152 -8.09 -19.41 -0.44
N PRO A 153 -8.93 -19.20 0.59
CA PRO A 153 -9.82 -18.05 0.62
C PRO A 153 -9.05 -16.72 0.61
N GLY A 154 -9.44 -15.80 -0.30
CA GLY A 154 -8.78 -14.50 -0.45
C GLY A 154 -8.92 -13.56 0.75
N PHE A 155 -9.87 -13.82 1.67
CA PHE A 155 -10.04 -13.04 2.89
C PHE A 155 -8.99 -13.34 3.97
N LEU A 156 -8.30 -14.48 3.88
CA LEU A 156 -7.21 -14.80 4.79
C LEU A 156 -5.99 -13.95 4.43
N LYS A 157 -5.55 -13.12 5.38
CA LYS A 157 -4.44 -12.17 5.20
C LYS A 157 -3.33 -12.42 6.20
N VAL A 158 -2.10 -12.20 5.77
CA VAL A 158 -0.93 -12.16 6.65
C VAL A 158 -1.03 -10.93 7.57
N PRO A 159 -1.03 -11.09 8.90
CA PRO A 159 -1.03 -9.96 9.83
C PRO A 159 0.14 -9.00 9.60
N TYR A 160 -0.07 -7.71 9.83
CA TYR A 160 0.95 -6.68 9.58
C TYR A 160 2.28 -6.92 10.33
N TRP A 161 2.22 -7.43 11.57
CA TRP A 161 3.42 -7.74 12.35
C TRP A 161 4.27 -8.84 11.71
N LEU A 162 3.63 -9.87 11.15
CA LEU A 162 4.31 -10.97 10.47
C LEU A 162 4.87 -10.50 9.12
N TRP A 163 4.12 -9.66 8.40
CA TRP A 163 4.56 -9.05 7.16
C TRP A 163 5.81 -8.18 7.36
N HIS A 164 5.86 -7.44 8.47
CA HIS A 164 7.04 -6.65 8.84
C HIS A 164 8.22 -7.53 9.25
N GLN A 165 8.00 -8.60 10.03
CA GLN A 165 9.08 -9.54 10.39
C GLN A 165 9.67 -10.27 9.18
N ALA A 166 8.87 -10.59 8.16
CA ALA A 166 9.36 -11.15 6.90
C ALA A 166 10.33 -10.23 6.16
N SER A 167 10.40 -8.96 6.56
CA SER A 167 11.33 -7.96 6.04
C SER A 167 12.53 -7.69 6.95
N ASN A 168 12.78 -8.52 7.97
CA ASN A 168 13.98 -8.38 8.81
C ASN A 168 15.22 -8.35 7.90
N LYS A 169 15.80 -7.16 7.79
CA LYS A 169 17.05 -6.91 7.07
C LYS A 169 18.14 -7.09 8.09
N PHE A 170 18.91 -8.16 7.90
CA PHE A 170 19.99 -8.62 8.77
C PHE A 170 19.49 -9.19 10.11
#